data_AF-A0A2R6RJF3-F1
#
_entry.id   AF-A0A2R6RJF3-F1
#
_cell.length_a   1.000
_cell.length_b   1.000
_cell.length_c   1.000
_cell.angle_alpha   90.00
_cell.angle_beta   90.00
_cell.angle_gamma   90.00
#
_symmetry.space_group_name_H-M   'P 1'
#
loop_
_entity.id
_entity.type
_entity.pdbx_description
1 polymer ?
#
loop_
_entity_poly.entity_id
_entity_poly.type
_entity_poly.pdbx_seq_one_letter_code
_entity_poly.pdbx_strand_id
1 'polypeptide(L)'
;MKLSMVCHLQTILGPTAAFSVPTTMLRFVVVTRFTNKSASCHSMSLISYCDLVGVAYTEEETKDMAAEIEVVDGPNDEGEMFTRPGKLSDRFPQPYPNEQAARFANVGAYPPDLSLITKARHNGQNYAFALLTGYCDPPAGISASAA
;
A
#
# COMPACT_ATOMS: atom_id res chain seq x y z
N MET A 1 -16.51 -26.58 15.82
CA MET A 1 -17.08 -25.58 14.87
C MET A 1 -16.18 -24.35 14.84
N LYS A 2 -15.12 -24.32 14.02
CA LYS A 2 -14.27 -23.13 13.77
C LYS A 2 -13.34 -23.43 12.59
N LEU A 3 -13.92 -23.59 11.40
CA LEU A 3 -13.16 -23.65 10.14
C LEU A 3 -13.86 -22.88 9.00
N SER A 4 -15.01 -22.25 9.27
CA SER A 4 -15.83 -21.61 8.24
C SER A 4 -15.58 -20.10 8.07
N MET A 5 -14.61 -19.52 8.77
CA MET A 5 -14.47 -18.05 8.88
C MET A 5 -13.30 -17.46 8.09
N VAL A 6 -12.71 -18.22 7.15
CA VAL A 6 -11.66 -17.70 6.23
C VAL A 6 -12.24 -17.27 4.88
N CYS A 7 -13.52 -17.55 4.61
CA CYS A 7 -14.21 -17.19 3.36
C CYS A 7 -14.97 -15.84 3.42
N HIS A 8 -14.63 -14.92 4.33
CA HIS A 8 -15.43 -13.69 4.52
C HIS A 8 -15.19 -12.56 3.51
N LEU A 9 -14.38 -12.76 2.47
CA LEU A 9 -14.27 -11.85 1.31
C LEU A 9 -15.01 -12.39 0.07
N GLN A 10 -16.23 -12.89 0.29
CA GLN A 10 -17.02 -13.54 -0.75
C GLN A 10 -17.55 -12.61 -1.85
N THR A 11 -17.38 -11.29 -1.72
CA THR A 11 -17.99 -10.31 -2.65
C THR A 11 -17.29 -10.21 -4.02
N ILE A 12 -16.10 -10.80 -4.20
CA ILE A 12 -15.28 -10.65 -5.43
C ILE A 12 -14.94 -12.01 -6.08
N LEU A 13 -15.36 -13.13 -5.50
CA LEU A 13 -14.91 -14.48 -5.90
C LEU A 13 -15.76 -15.14 -7.01
N GLY A 14 -16.76 -14.44 -7.55
CA GLY A 14 -17.59 -14.93 -8.66
C GLY A 14 -17.03 -14.53 -10.04
N PRO A 15 -17.22 -15.34 -11.10
CA PRO A 15 -16.73 -15.02 -12.45
C PRO A 15 -17.34 -13.75 -13.05
N THR A 16 -18.48 -13.31 -12.52
CA THR A 16 -19.20 -12.08 -12.89
C THR A 16 -19.18 -11.03 -11.79
N ALA A 17 -18.54 -11.32 -10.65
CA ALA A 17 -18.50 -10.39 -9.53
C ALA A 17 -17.53 -9.25 -9.88
N ALA A 18 -18.07 -8.05 -10.03
CA ALA A 18 -17.25 -6.85 -10.07
C ALA A 18 -16.64 -6.60 -8.67
N PHE A 19 -15.60 -5.79 -8.61
CA PHE A 19 -15.00 -5.33 -7.36
C PHE A 19 -16.01 -4.46 -6.60
N SER A 20 -16.95 -5.10 -5.89
CA SER A 20 -18.01 -4.45 -5.12
C SER A 20 -17.51 -4.16 -3.71
N VAL A 21 -16.45 -3.37 -3.62
CA VAL A 21 -16.09 -2.73 -2.37
C VAL A 21 -16.82 -1.39 -2.39
N PRO A 22 -17.73 -1.09 -1.42
CA PRO A 22 -18.34 0.23 -1.36
C PRO A 22 -17.20 1.26 -1.38
N THR A 23 -17.34 2.33 -2.17
CA THR A 23 -16.29 3.34 -2.39
C THR A 23 -15.67 3.79 -1.07
N THR A 24 -16.46 3.87 0.01
CA THR A 24 -16.05 4.15 1.39
C THR A 24 -15.04 3.16 1.99
N MET A 25 -15.18 1.85 1.74
CA MET A 25 -14.25 0.83 2.26
C MET A 25 -12.97 0.76 1.40
N LEU A 26 -13.04 1.04 0.10
CA LEU A 26 -11.84 1.20 -0.74
C LEU A 26 -11.07 2.48 -0.38
N ARG A 27 -11.79 3.58 -0.12
CA ARG A 27 -11.23 4.81 0.48
C ARG A 27 -10.51 4.52 1.80
N PHE A 28 -11.10 3.69 2.67
CA PHE A 28 -10.48 3.31 3.95
C PHE A 28 -9.22 2.46 3.79
N VAL A 29 -9.20 1.52 2.83
CA VAL A 29 -8.04 0.66 2.58
C VAL A 29 -6.90 1.42 1.90
N VAL A 30 -7.20 2.27 0.93
CA VAL A 30 -6.19 3.02 0.17
C VAL A 30 -5.64 4.20 0.96
N VAL A 31 -6.48 5.07 1.55
CA VAL A 31 -5.97 6.24 2.28
C VAL A 31 -5.69 5.94 3.74
N THR A 32 -6.63 5.37 4.50
CA THR A 32 -6.44 5.29 5.96
C THR A 32 -5.34 4.32 6.39
N ARG A 33 -5.05 3.28 5.58
CA ARG A 33 -3.93 2.36 5.85
C ARG A 33 -2.65 2.69 5.10
N PHE A 34 -2.72 3.12 3.84
CA PHE A 34 -1.50 3.45 3.11
C PHE A 34 -0.92 4.76 3.62
N THR A 35 -1.57 5.92 3.48
CA THR A 35 -0.95 7.23 3.79
C THR A 35 -0.56 7.41 5.26
N ASN A 36 -1.23 6.74 6.20
CA ASN A 36 -1.01 6.98 7.63
C ASN A 36 -0.04 5.98 8.31
N LYS A 37 0.06 4.72 7.84
CA LYS A 37 0.81 3.66 8.57
C LYS A 37 1.64 2.69 7.73
N SER A 38 1.19 2.31 6.54
CA SER A 38 1.95 1.42 5.66
C SER A 38 2.83 2.17 4.66
N ALA A 39 2.50 3.40 4.28
CA ALA A 39 3.31 4.23 3.39
C ALA A 39 4.62 4.68 4.05
N SER A 40 4.74 4.63 5.38
CA SER A 40 5.99 4.94 6.08
C SER A 40 7.06 3.86 5.90
N CYS A 41 6.66 2.62 5.59
CA CYS A 41 7.56 1.48 5.53
C CYS A 41 7.52 0.75 4.17
N HIS A 42 6.35 0.69 3.53
CA HIS A 42 6.14 0.00 2.27
C HIS A 42 5.91 0.98 1.13
N SER A 43 6.53 0.70 -0.01
CA SER A 43 6.29 1.42 -1.25
C SER A 43 5.10 0.85 -2.03
N MET A 44 4.50 1.71 -2.86
CA MET A 44 3.59 1.32 -3.95
C MET A 44 4.00 2.05 -5.22
N SER A 45 5.14 1.63 -5.78
CA SER A 45 5.78 2.26 -6.94
C SER A 45 4.99 2.15 -8.24
N LEU A 46 4.05 1.21 -8.35
CA LEU A 46 3.32 0.96 -9.60
C LEU A 46 1.93 1.62 -9.66
N ILE A 47 1.56 2.41 -8.65
CA ILE A 47 0.27 3.11 -8.59
C ILE A 47 0.51 4.62 -8.71
N SER A 48 -0.25 5.27 -9.58
CA SER A 48 -0.31 6.73 -9.72
C SER A 48 -1.57 7.28 -9.07
N TYR A 49 -1.58 8.57 -8.71
CA TYR A 49 -2.77 9.22 -8.17
C TYR A 49 -3.97 9.14 -9.14
N CYS A 50 -3.74 9.24 -10.45
CA CYS A 50 -4.80 9.12 -11.45
C CYS A 50 -5.53 7.77 -11.43
N ASP A 51 -4.88 6.69 -10.97
CA ASP A 51 -5.50 5.36 -10.87
C ASP A 51 -6.59 5.31 -9.79
N LEU A 52 -6.63 6.30 -8.89
CA LEU A 52 -7.64 6.41 -7.84
C LEU A 52 -8.93 7.09 -8.29
N VAL A 53 -8.87 7.88 -9.37
CA VAL A 53 -9.98 8.72 -9.84
C VAL A 53 -11.09 7.83 -10.40
N GLY A 54 -12.31 8.00 -9.89
CA GLY A 54 -13.47 7.21 -10.29
C GLY A 54 -13.49 5.77 -9.74
N VAL A 55 -12.43 5.36 -9.04
CA VAL A 55 -12.33 4.06 -8.37
C VAL A 55 -12.60 4.23 -6.88
N ALA A 56 -11.81 5.07 -6.22
CA ALA A 56 -11.93 5.35 -4.80
C ALA A 56 -12.24 6.83 -4.53
N TYR A 57 -11.71 7.76 -5.32
CA TYR A 57 -11.82 9.20 -5.07
C TYR A 57 -12.38 9.95 -6.27
N THR A 58 -12.90 11.15 -6.03
CA THR A 58 -13.20 12.09 -7.11
C THR A 58 -11.89 12.70 -7.63
N GLU A 59 -11.93 13.28 -8.83
CA GLU A 59 -10.75 13.94 -9.40
C GLU A 59 -10.26 15.10 -8.52
N GLU A 60 -11.19 15.88 -7.95
CA GLU A 60 -10.89 17.01 -7.07
C GLU A 60 -10.21 16.55 -5.77
N GLU A 61 -10.79 15.57 -5.06
CA GLU A 61 -10.19 14.99 -3.85
C GLU A 61 -8.79 14.41 -4.14
N THR A 62 -8.60 13.80 -5.30
CA THR A 62 -7.32 13.20 -5.68
C THR A 62 -6.27 14.25 -6.03
N LYS A 63 -6.67 15.37 -6.64
CA LYS A 63 -5.79 16.52 -6.89
C LYS A 63 -5.30 17.12 -5.58
N ASP A 64 -6.20 17.27 -4.60
CA ASP A 64 -5.83 17.80 -3.29
C ASP A 64 -4.85 16.87 -2.58
N MET A 65 -5.11 15.55 -2.57
CA MET A 65 -4.17 14.56 -2.01
C MET A 65 -2.81 14.52 -2.72
N ALA A 66 -2.79 14.73 -4.04
CA ALA A 66 -1.53 14.79 -4.78
C ALA A 66 -0.78 16.11 -4.51
N ALA A 67 -1.50 17.22 -4.30
CA ALA A 67 -0.89 18.51 -4.01
C ALA A 67 -0.26 18.59 -2.61
N GLU A 68 -0.70 17.75 -1.67
CA GLU A 68 -0.10 17.63 -0.32
C GLU A 68 1.35 17.11 -0.34
N ILE A 69 1.75 16.41 -1.40
CA ILE A 69 3.11 15.87 -1.51
C ILE A 69 4.01 16.79 -2.34
N GLU A 70 5.26 16.92 -1.88
CA GLU A 70 6.31 17.57 -2.67
C GLU A 70 7.00 16.54 -3.55
N VAL A 71 7.09 16.84 -4.84
CA VAL A 71 7.76 16.01 -5.84
C VAL A 71 8.92 16.79 -6.43
N VAL A 72 10.10 16.17 -6.45
CA VAL A 72 11.28 16.72 -7.13
C VAL A 72 11.10 16.51 -8.64
N ASP A 73 11.21 17.60 -9.41
CA ASP A 73 11.10 17.64 -10.87
C ASP A 73 12.26 18.47 -11.45
N GLY A 74 12.46 18.43 -12.76
CA GLY A 74 13.52 19.20 -13.45
C GLY A 74 14.41 18.37 -14.38
N PRO A 75 15.49 18.98 -14.92
CA PRO A 75 16.05 20.30 -14.57
C PRO A 75 15.29 21.50 -15.16
N ASN A 76 15.37 22.66 -14.51
CA ASN A 76 14.87 23.95 -15.01
C ASN A 76 15.84 24.57 -16.05
N ASP A 77 15.52 25.77 -16.54
CA ASP A 77 16.35 26.50 -17.53
C ASP A 77 17.78 26.83 -17.05
N GLU A 78 18.02 26.75 -15.73
CA GLU A 78 19.33 26.96 -15.09
C GLU A 78 20.07 25.63 -14.81
N GLY A 79 19.45 24.48 -15.14
CA GLY A 79 20.01 23.16 -14.90
C GLY A 79 19.76 22.60 -13.49
N GLU A 80 18.95 23.29 -12.67
CA GLU A 80 18.68 22.93 -11.28
C GLU A 80 17.39 22.10 -11.15
N MET A 81 17.38 21.13 -10.24
CA MET A 81 16.18 20.38 -9.86
C MET A 81 15.36 21.23 -8.88
N PHE A 82 14.04 21.23 -9.04
CA PHE A 82 13.13 22.01 -8.19
C PHE A 82 12.04 21.12 -7.59
N THR A 83 11.44 21.56 -6.50
CA THR A 83 10.28 20.89 -5.90
C THR A 83 8.99 21.56 -6.36
N ARG A 84 7.97 20.74 -6.61
CA ARG A 84 6.62 21.22 -6.94
C ARG A 84 5.56 20.39 -6.20
N PRO A 85 4.34 20.93 -6.01
CA PRO A 85 3.23 20.10 -5.60
C PRO A 85 3.00 18.95 -6.59
N GLY A 86 2.62 17.81 -6.05
CA GLY A 86 2.29 16.63 -6.84
C GLY A 86 1.10 16.86 -7.77
N LYS A 87 1.11 16.16 -8.89
CA LYS A 87 0.03 16.13 -9.88
C LYS A 87 -0.54 14.71 -9.98
N LEU A 88 -1.72 14.57 -10.60
CA LEU A 88 -2.39 13.28 -10.74
C LEU A 88 -1.55 12.20 -11.44
N SER A 89 -0.66 12.58 -12.36
CA SER A 89 0.21 11.62 -13.05
C SER A 89 1.40 11.15 -12.23
N ASP A 90 1.70 11.79 -11.10
CA ASP A 90 2.79 11.37 -10.24
C ASP A 90 2.48 10.04 -9.55
N ARG A 91 3.55 9.31 -9.25
CA ARG A 91 3.52 8.05 -8.50
C ARG A 91 3.41 8.34 -7.02
N PHE A 92 3.02 7.32 -6.25
CA PHE A 92 3.13 7.43 -4.80
C PHE A 92 4.58 7.57 -4.35
N PRO A 93 4.83 8.43 -3.34
CA PRO A 93 6.17 8.68 -2.86
C PRO A 93 6.78 7.42 -2.26
N GLN A 94 8.09 7.25 -2.45
CA GLN A 94 8.84 6.16 -1.84
C GLN A 94 9.21 6.54 -0.40
N PRO A 95 9.01 5.65 0.59
CA PRO A 95 9.40 5.94 1.99
C PRO A 95 10.90 6.05 2.19
N TYR A 96 11.68 5.36 1.35
CA TYR A 96 13.13 5.31 1.43
C TYR A 96 13.73 5.61 0.06
N PRO A 97 14.88 6.31 -0.01
CA PRO A 97 15.54 6.62 -1.26
C PRO A 97 16.16 5.39 -1.94
N ASN A 98 16.49 4.34 -1.16
CA ASN A 98 17.08 3.10 -1.67
C ASN A 98 16.85 1.93 -0.69
N GLU A 99 17.18 0.72 -1.15
CA GLU A 99 17.04 -0.52 -0.38
C GLU A 99 17.92 -0.52 0.89
N GLN A 100 19.15 0.01 0.82
CA GLN A 100 20.04 0.02 1.99
C GLN A 100 19.47 0.88 3.12
N ALA A 101 18.91 2.05 2.80
CA ALA A 101 18.24 2.92 3.75
C ALA A 101 17.00 2.23 4.37
N ALA A 102 16.24 1.50 3.55
CA ALA A 102 15.08 0.75 4.02
C ALA A 102 15.47 -0.36 4.99
N ARG A 103 16.53 -1.13 4.68
CA ARG A 103 17.06 -2.18 5.58
C ARG A 103 17.63 -1.61 6.86
N PHE A 104 18.37 -0.50 6.78
CA PHE A 104 18.92 0.16 7.96
C PHE A 104 17.82 0.61 8.92
N ALA A 105 16.74 1.21 8.39
CA ALA A 105 15.60 1.67 9.20
C ALA A 105 14.76 0.52 9.80
N ASN A 106 14.83 -0.70 9.25
CA ASN A 106 14.00 -1.84 9.64
C ASN A 106 14.81 -3.03 10.15
N VAL A 107 15.93 -2.77 10.85
CA VAL A 107 16.74 -3.82 11.52
C VAL A 107 17.20 -4.92 10.54
N GLY A 108 17.62 -4.51 9.34
CA GLY A 108 18.11 -5.40 8.27
C GLY A 108 17.02 -5.99 7.37
N ALA A 109 15.74 -5.93 7.77
CA ALA A 109 14.63 -6.40 6.95
C ALA A 109 14.29 -5.39 5.85
N TYR A 110 13.98 -5.86 4.65
CA TYR A 110 13.52 -5.01 3.55
C TYR A 110 12.00 -5.13 3.38
N PRO A 111 11.22 -4.05 3.62
CA PRO A 111 9.78 -4.06 3.38
C PRO A 111 9.49 -4.22 1.88
N PRO A 112 8.72 -5.23 1.45
CA PRO A 112 8.39 -5.42 0.05
C PRO A 112 7.42 -4.34 -0.46
N ASP A 113 7.53 -4.00 -1.75
CA ASP A 113 6.56 -3.17 -2.46
C ASP A 113 5.19 -3.87 -2.51
N LEU A 114 4.14 -3.14 -2.14
CA LEU A 114 2.80 -3.70 -1.97
C LEU A 114 1.94 -3.65 -3.25
N SER A 115 2.42 -3.06 -4.35
CA SER A 115 1.62 -2.87 -5.56
C SER A 115 1.09 -4.19 -6.14
N LEU A 116 1.85 -5.28 -5.99
CA LEU A 116 1.50 -6.61 -6.51
C LEU A 116 1.50 -7.69 -5.44
N ILE A 117 1.50 -7.35 -4.14
CA ILE A 117 1.72 -8.33 -3.06
C ILE A 117 0.68 -9.47 -3.05
N THR A 118 -0.56 -9.18 -3.42
CA THR A 118 -1.66 -10.17 -3.49
C THR A 118 -1.54 -11.09 -4.70
N LYS A 119 -0.78 -10.72 -5.73
CA LYS A 119 -0.45 -11.59 -6.87
C LYS A 119 0.89 -12.31 -6.67
N ALA A 120 1.82 -11.67 -5.98
CA ALA A 120 3.17 -12.19 -5.72
C ALA A 120 3.24 -13.24 -4.59
N ARG A 121 2.12 -13.53 -3.92
CA ARG A 121 2.04 -14.53 -2.85
C ARG A 121 0.94 -15.54 -3.13
N HIS A 122 1.23 -16.80 -2.83
CA HIS A 122 0.24 -17.87 -2.95
C HIS A 122 -0.98 -17.56 -2.08
N ASN A 123 -2.17 -17.86 -2.61
CA ASN A 123 -3.45 -17.56 -1.95
C ASN A 123 -3.72 -16.05 -1.71
N GLY A 124 -2.89 -15.17 -2.27
CA GLY A 124 -3.12 -13.73 -2.43
C GLY A 124 -3.76 -12.99 -1.26
N GLN A 125 -5.00 -12.53 -1.45
CA GLN A 125 -5.75 -11.76 -0.44
C GLN A 125 -5.94 -12.54 0.86
N ASN A 126 -6.20 -13.86 0.78
CA ASN A 126 -6.36 -14.70 1.96
C ASN A 126 -5.05 -14.80 2.76
N TYR A 127 -3.92 -14.87 2.06
CA TYR A 127 -2.59 -14.85 2.71
C TYR A 127 -2.35 -13.54 3.44
N ALA A 128 -2.59 -12.40 2.78
CA ALA A 128 -2.40 -11.08 3.40
C ALA A 128 -3.33 -10.89 4.62
N PHE A 129 -4.59 -11.29 4.51
CA PHE A 129 -5.55 -11.19 5.62
C PHE A 129 -5.17 -12.09 6.80
N ALA A 130 -4.80 -13.34 6.55
CA ALA A 130 -4.35 -14.26 7.58
C ALA A 130 -3.07 -13.76 8.26
N LEU A 131 -2.14 -13.17 7.53
CA LEU A 131 -0.92 -12.59 8.09
C LEU A 131 -1.22 -11.39 9.00
N LEU A 132 -2.10 -10.48 8.57
CA LEU A 132 -2.45 -9.28 9.33
C LEU A 132 -3.29 -9.56 10.59
N THR A 133 -4.04 -10.66 10.61
CA THR A 133 -4.96 -11.00 11.71
C THR A 133 -4.52 -12.22 12.54
N GLY A 134 -3.50 -12.94 12.09
CA GLY A 134 -3.04 -14.20 12.69
C GLY A 134 -1.91 -14.08 13.70
N TYR A 135 -1.42 -12.87 14.00
CA TYR A 135 -0.43 -12.68 15.06
C TYR A 135 -1.00 -13.13 16.40
N CYS A 136 -0.35 -14.12 16.99
CA CYS A 136 -0.67 -14.69 18.30
C CYS A 136 0.62 -15.04 19.04
N ASP A 137 0.50 -15.26 20.34
CA ASP A 137 1.64 -15.68 21.16
C ASP A 137 2.21 -17.00 20.61
N PRO A 138 3.54 -17.17 20.64
CA PRO A 138 4.15 -18.39 20.19
C PRO A 138 3.64 -19.58 21.03
N PRO A 139 3.45 -20.76 20.43
CA PRO A 139 3.01 -21.93 21.17
C PRO A 139 4.09 -22.35 22.18
N ALA A 140 3.68 -23.12 23.20
CA ALA A 140 4.57 -23.55 24.27
C ALA A 140 5.85 -24.21 23.73
N GLY A 141 7.00 -23.78 24.24
CA GLY A 141 8.31 -24.29 23.82
C GLY A 141 8.93 -23.58 22.61
N ILE A 142 8.25 -22.60 22.00
CA ILE A 142 8.82 -21.77 20.92
C ILE A 142 9.07 -20.36 21.46
N SER A 143 10.32 -19.90 21.41
CA SER A 143 10.67 -18.50 21.63
C SER A 143 10.84 -17.79 20.28
N ALA A 144 10.16 -16.66 20.10
CA ALA A 144 10.48 -15.75 19.02
C ALA A 144 11.68 -14.89 19.50
N SER A 145 12.90 -15.22 19.08
CA SER A 145 14.03 -14.32 19.28
C SER A 145 13.88 -13.14 18.31
N ALA A 146 13.66 -11.94 18.83
CA ALA A 146 13.83 -10.73 18.05
C ALA A 146 15.34 -10.57 17.75
N ALA A 147 15.69 -10.55 16.46
CA ALA A 147 17.01 -10.18 15.97
C ALA A 147 17.06 -8.67 15.72
#